data_AF-A0A7V1AFQ1-F1
#
_entry.id   AF-A0A7V1AFQ1-F1
#
_cell.length_a   1.000
_cell.length_b   1.000
_cell.length_c   1.000
_cell.angle_alpha   90.00
_cell.angle_beta   90.00
_cell.angle_gamma   90.00
#
_symmetry.space_group_name_H-M   'P 1'
#
loop_
_entity.id
_entity.type
_entity.pdbx_description
1 polymer ?
#
loop_
_entity_poly.entity_id
_entity_poly.type
_entity_poly.pdbx_seq_one_letter_code
_entity_poly.pdbx_strand_id
1 'polypeptide(L)'
;MVRINKSFAKKVSWGIIIHAVIIWVALALGYNSYKEVMRTIDPLTRAVRDSIQSTFPWAVLYFLGLYLIFSIRKKAGEIFLNLNQYVYVIVFYGFLLNLFYFAKGKDILIPFNLSILYLAIFLLLCRLCRQLSKVKIHAQDWLPPIIYKYIIDSQPKYKGISPTPFIVTFMASMIICAILLISNAEKAAELLANIAYFSLAIGVGIELFRSIKCSKNDK
;
A
#
# COMPACT_ATOMS: atom_id res chain seq x y z
N MET A 1 -2.35 0.33 37.59
CA MET A 1 -2.15 1.34 36.53
C MET A 1 -1.01 0.89 35.64
N VAL A 2 -1.30 0.34 34.45
CA VAL A 2 -0.27 -0.09 33.50
C VAL A 2 0.32 1.14 32.82
N ARG A 3 1.58 1.47 33.14
CA ARG A 3 2.31 2.58 32.53
C ARG A 3 2.65 2.18 31.08
N ILE A 4 1.74 2.43 30.14
CA ILE A 4 1.95 2.13 28.72
C ILE A 4 3.17 2.94 28.26
N ASN A 5 4.24 2.22 27.89
CA ASN A 5 5.45 2.83 27.38
C ASN A 5 5.11 3.64 26.11
N LYS A 6 5.32 4.96 26.12
CA LYS A 6 4.98 5.87 24.98
C LYS A 6 5.57 5.39 23.65
N SER A 7 6.75 4.75 23.69
CA SER A 7 7.40 4.15 22.52
C SER A 7 6.61 2.97 21.93
N PHE A 8 6.02 2.13 22.79
CA PHE A 8 5.19 1.01 22.37
C PHE A 8 3.85 1.49 21.80
N ALA A 9 3.20 2.46 22.44
CA ALA A 9 1.96 3.05 21.95
C ALA A 9 2.12 3.67 20.55
N LYS A 10 3.22 4.42 20.32
CA LYS A 10 3.54 5.01 19.02
C LYS A 10 3.79 3.94 17.95
N LYS A 11 4.50 2.87 18.29
CA LYS A 11 4.77 1.76 17.37
C LYS A 11 3.49 1.01 16.95
N VAL A 12 2.60 0.76 17.89
CA VAL A 12 1.31 0.11 17.64
C VAL A 12 0.39 1.00 16.81
N SER A 13 0.33 2.30 17.10
CA SER A 13 -0.50 3.24 16.32
C SER A 13 -0.06 3.34 14.86
N TRP A 14 1.26 3.42 14.61
CA TRP A 14 1.79 3.37 13.25
C TRP A 14 1.46 2.07 12.52
N GLY A 15 1.53 0.92 13.22
CA GLY A 15 1.11 -0.37 12.67
C GLY A 15 -0.36 -0.37 12.23
N ILE A 16 -1.26 0.12 13.08
CA ILE A 16 -2.69 0.20 12.79
C ILE A 16 -2.96 1.09 11.57
N ILE A 17 -2.33 2.27 11.50
CA ILE A 17 -2.51 3.21 10.40
C ILE A 17 -2.09 2.57 9.07
N ILE A 18 -0.93 1.92 9.03
CA ILE A 18 -0.45 1.25 7.81
C ILE A 18 -1.45 0.20 7.33
N HIS A 19 -1.98 -0.62 8.24
CA HIS A 19 -2.96 -1.64 7.88
C HIS A 19 -4.30 -1.06 7.41
N ALA A 20 -4.77 0.00 8.08
CA ALA A 20 -5.97 0.70 7.65
C ALA A 20 -5.83 1.22 6.21
N VAL A 21 -4.69 1.82 5.88
CA VAL A 21 -4.38 2.33 4.54
C VAL A 21 -4.33 1.19 3.52
N ILE A 22 -3.64 0.08 3.84
CA ILE A 22 -3.54 -1.07 2.93
C ILE A 22 -4.92 -1.66 2.63
N ILE A 23 -5.77 -1.81 3.65
CA ILE A 23 -7.16 -2.28 3.47
C ILE A 23 -7.95 -1.32 2.61
N TRP A 24 -7.83 -0.02 2.89
CA TRP A 24 -8.54 1.01 2.13
C TRP A 24 -8.17 0.97 0.64
N VAL A 25 -6.88 0.82 0.34
CA VAL A 25 -6.38 0.66 -1.03
C VAL A 25 -6.92 -0.63 -1.66
N ALA A 26 -6.91 -1.75 -0.94
CA ALA A 26 -7.44 -3.01 -1.44
C ALA A 26 -8.95 -2.94 -1.74
N LEU A 27 -9.73 -2.25 -0.89
CA LEU A 27 -11.16 -1.98 -1.09
C LEU A 27 -11.39 -1.08 -2.31
N ALA A 28 -10.61 -0.01 -2.46
CA ALA A 28 -10.69 0.89 -3.61
C ALA A 28 -10.37 0.17 -4.92
N LEU A 29 -9.35 -0.70 -4.93
CA LEU A 29 -9.01 -1.54 -6.09
C LEU A 29 -10.12 -2.54 -6.39
N GLY A 30 -10.66 -3.21 -5.36
CA GLY A 30 -11.78 -4.13 -5.51
C GLY A 30 -12.99 -3.48 -6.17
N TYR A 31 -13.37 -2.30 -5.68
CA TYR A 31 -14.48 -1.53 -6.24
C TYR A 31 -14.19 -0.97 -7.63
N ASN A 32 -13.00 -0.41 -7.88
CA ASN A 32 -12.69 0.14 -9.19
C ASN A 32 -12.66 -0.94 -10.28
N SER A 33 -12.07 -2.10 -10.01
CA SER A 33 -12.10 -3.22 -10.95
C SER A 33 -13.52 -3.73 -11.19
N TYR A 34 -14.34 -3.84 -10.16
CA TYR A 34 -15.75 -4.21 -10.32
C TYR A 34 -16.54 -3.16 -11.11
N LYS A 35 -16.35 -1.87 -10.82
CA LYS A 35 -16.96 -0.75 -11.52
C LYS A 35 -16.60 -0.75 -13.00
N GLU A 36 -15.34 -1.03 -13.33
CA GLU A 36 -14.87 -1.09 -14.72
C GLU A 36 -15.54 -2.24 -15.48
N VAL A 37 -15.67 -3.41 -14.86
CA VAL A 37 -16.38 -4.55 -15.46
C VAL A 37 -17.87 -4.25 -15.61
N MET A 38 -18.51 -3.62 -14.62
CA MET A 38 -19.93 -3.28 -14.71
C MET A 38 -20.20 -2.13 -15.70
N ARG A 39 -19.22 -1.26 -15.98
CA ARG A 39 -19.37 -0.19 -16.98
C ARG A 39 -19.74 -0.73 -18.36
N THR A 40 -19.27 -1.92 -18.72
CA THR A 40 -19.52 -2.55 -20.02
C THR A 40 -20.74 -3.47 -20.01
N ILE A 41 -21.07 -4.08 -18.87
CA ILE A 41 -22.17 -5.07 -18.75
C ILE A 41 -23.47 -4.39 -18.34
N ASP A 42 -23.47 -3.71 -17.20
CA ASP A 42 -24.63 -3.04 -16.61
C ASP A 42 -24.17 -1.90 -15.68
N PRO A 43 -24.20 -0.63 -16.15
CA PRO A 43 -23.65 0.49 -15.42
C PRO A 43 -24.32 0.68 -14.05
N LEU A 44 -23.51 0.59 -12.99
CA LEU A 44 -23.97 0.76 -11.61
C LEU A 44 -24.70 2.10 -11.42
N THR A 45 -25.90 2.05 -10.85
CA THR A 45 -26.64 3.26 -10.45
C THR A 45 -25.91 4.02 -9.35
N ARG A 46 -26.21 5.32 -9.20
CA ARG A 46 -25.60 6.15 -8.13
C ARG A 46 -25.87 5.56 -6.74
N ALA A 47 -27.09 5.10 -6.49
CA ALA A 47 -27.49 4.52 -5.22
C ALA A 47 -26.66 3.26 -4.86
N VAL A 48 -26.38 2.39 -5.84
CA VAL A 48 -25.56 1.20 -5.60
C VAL A 48 -24.10 1.58 -5.31
N ARG A 49 -23.54 2.55 -6.03
CA ARG A 49 -22.17 3.05 -5.78
C ARG A 49 -22.03 3.65 -4.38
N ASP A 50 -22.97 4.50 -3.99
CA ASP A 50 -22.98 5.14 -2.67
C ASP A 50 -23.16 4.09 -1.56
N SER A 51 -24.01 3.09 -1.80
CA SER A 51 -24.17 1.94 -0.91
C SER A 51 -22.86 1.18 -0.72
N ILE A 52 -22.15 0.82 -1.80
CA ILE A 52 -20.85 0.14 -1.70
C ILE A 52 -19.85 0.99 -0.90
N GLN A 53 -19.70 2.28 -1.22
CA GLN A 53 -18.73 3.14 -0.55
C GLN A 53 -19.04 3.35 0.94
N SER A 54 -20.32 3.40 1.31
CA SER A 54 -20.73 3.53 2.72
C SER A 54 -20.33 2.32 3.58
N THR A 55 -20.08 1.16 2.97
CA THR A 55 -19.67 -0.06 3.68
C THR A 55 -18.17 -0.14 3.93
N PHE A 56 -17.35 0.71 3.29
CA PHE A 56 -15.89 0.67 3.40
C PHE A 56 -15.37 0.97 4.81
N PRO A 57 -15.85 2.01 5.52
CA PRO A 57 -15.40 2.27 6.89
C PRO A 57 -15.65 1.07 7.81
N TRP A 58 -16.80 0.41 7.67
CA TRP A 58 -17.14 -0.78 8.45
C TRP A 58 -16.23 -1.96 8.13
N ALA A 59 -15.94 -2.20 6.84
CA ALA A 59 -15.00 -3.22 6.42
C ALA A 59 -13.59 -2.99 7.00
N VAL A 60 -13.11 -1.75 6.99
CA VAL A 60 -11.82 -1.39 7.62
C VAL A 60 -11.85 -1.67 9.13
N LEU A 61 -12.94 -1.31 9.81
CA LEU A 61 -13.09 -1.58 11.24
C LEU A 61 -13.08 -3.08 11.56
N TYR A 62 -13.76 -3.92 10.77
CA TYR A 62 -13.74 -5.37 10.96
C TYR A 62 -12.32 -5.94 10.84
N PHE A 63 -11.56 -5.49 9.82
CA PHE A 63 -10.18 -5.94 9.67
C PHE A 63 -9.30 -5.47 10.82
N LEU A 64 -9.39 -4.20 11.22
CA LEU A 64 -8.60 -3.65 12.32
C LEU A 64 -8.93 -4.36 13.65
N GLY A 65 -10.20 -4.66 13.89
CA GLY A 65 -10.64 -5.44 15.05
C GLY A 65 -9.99 -6.83 15.09
N LEU A 66 -10.06 -7.56 13.99
CA LEU A 66 -9.38 -8.86 13.86
C LEU A 66 -7.87 -8.73 14.04
N TYR A 67 -7.25 -7.75 13.37
CA TYR A 67 -5.82 -7.49 13.49
C TYR A 67 -5.40 -7.26 14.94
N LEU A 68 -6.15 -6.46 15.70
CA LEU A 68 -5.90 -6.20 17.12
C LEU A 68 -6.06 -7.46 17.97
N ILE A 69 -7.13 -8.25 17.76
CA ILE A 69 -7.36 -9.50 18.50
C ILE A 69 -6.18 -10.46 18.33
N PHE A 70 -5.70 -10.62 17.10
CA PHE A 70 -4.55 -11.48 16.81
C PHE A 70 -3.22 -10.87 17.28
N SER A 71 -3.12 -9.55 17.37
CA SER A 71 -1.92 -8.84 17.83
C SER A 71 -1.76 -8.86 19.35
N ILE A 72 -2.87 -8.83 20.13
CA ILE A 72 -2.83 -8.87 21.60
C ILE A 72 -2.21 -10.19 22.12
N ARG A 73 -2.31 -11.27 21.35
CA ARG A 73 -1.75 -12.59 21.71
C ARG A 73 -0.23 -12.70 21.48
N LYS A 74 0.45 -11.66 20.99
CA LYS A 74 1.91 -11.68 20.77
C LYS A 74 2.70 -11.21 21.99
N LYS A 75 3.93 -11.71 22.10
CA LYS A 75 4.93 -11.21 23.07
C LYS A 75 5.22 -9.73 22.81
N ALA A 76 5.37 -8.95 23.88
CA ALA A 76 5.62 -7.51 23.82
C ALA A 76 6.83 -7.17 22.94
N GLY A 77 6.61 -6.40 21.86
CA GLY A 77 7.67 -5.86 21.00
C GLY A 77 7.48 -6.11 19.50
N GLU A 78 6.65 -7.09 19.11
CA GLU A 78 6.38 -7.39 17.70
C GLU A 78 5.09 -6.72 17.22
N ILE A 79 5.23 -5.74 16.31
CA ILE A 79 4.12 -4.92 15.81
C ILE A 79 3.34 -5.61 14.69
N PHE A 80 4.01 -6.44 13.88
CA PHE A 80 3.45 -7.09 12.70
C PHE A 80 3.09 -8.55 12.99
N LEU A 81 1.96 -9.02 12.43
CA LEU A 81 1.56 -10.42 12.51
C LEU A 81 2.50 -11.33 11.71
N ASN A 82 2.61 -12.59 12.12
CA ASN A 82 3.28 -13.60 11.30
C ASN A 82 2.42 -13.94 10.07
N LEU A 83 3.02 -14.48 9.01
CA LEU A 83 2.29 -14.80 7.77
C LEU A 83 1.06 -15.67 8.04
N ASN A 84 1.22 -16.74 8.83
CA ASN A 84 0.12 -17.63 9.17
C ASN A 84 -1.01 -16.87 9.90
N GLN A 85 -0.66 -15.94 10.77
CA GLN A 85 -1.63 -15.08 11.46
C GLN A 85 -2.34 -14.13 10.49
N TYR A 86 -1.64 -13.55 9.51
CA TYR A 86 -2.30 -12.78 8.45
C TYR A 86 -3.24 -13.64 7.64
N VAL A 87 -2.87 -14.86 7.28
CA VAL A 87 -3.76 -15.79 6.56
C VAL A 87 -5.02 -16.04 7.39
N TYR A 88 -4.90 -16.32 8.69
CA TYR A 88 -6.09 -16.45 9.56
C TYR A 88 -6.92 -15.18 9.58
N VAL A 89 -6.31 -14.01 9.76
CA VAL A 89 -7.03 -12.73 9.76
C VAL A 89 -7.78 -12.52 8.45
N ILE A 90 -7.18 -12.82 7.29
CA ILE A 90 -7.81 -12.66 5.98
C ILE A 90 -8.97 -13.64 5.80
N VAL A 91 -8.80 -14.89 6.20
CA VAL A 91 -9.86 -15.91 6.11
C VAL A 91 -11.04 -15.54 6.99
N PHE A 92 -10.79 -15.17 8.26
CA PHE A 92 -11.84 -14.69 9.16
C PHE A 92 -12.48 -13.40 8.67
N TYR A 93 -11.70 -12.47 8.14
CA TYR A 93 -12.19 -11.23 7.58
C TYR A 93 -13.12 -11.48 6.38
N GLY A 94 -12.73 -12.36 5.47
CA GLY A 94 -13.56 -12.77 4.34
C GLY A 94 -14.84 -13.46 4.78
N PHE A 95 -14.76 -14.33 5.78
CA PHE A 95 -15.94 -14.94 6.38
C PHE A 95 -16.90 -13.89 6.97
N LEU A 96 -16.39 -12.93 7.74
CA LEU A 96 -17.21 -11.85 8.33
C LEU A 96 -17.86 -10.97 7.25
N LEU A 97 -17.10 -10.57 6.23
CA LEU A 97 -17.64 -9.76 5.15
C LEU A 97 -18.76 -10.50 4.40
N ASN A 98 -18.55 -11.78 4.08
CA ASN A 98 -19.58 -12.58 3.43
C ASN A 98 -20.80 -12.76 4.35
N LEU A 99 -20.60 -13.01 5.65
CA LEU A 99 -21.70 -13.17 6.61
C LEU A 99 -22.54 -11.89 6.76
N PHE A 100 -21.91 -10.74 6.98
CA PHE A 100 -22.61 -9.47 7.23
C PHE A 100 -23.24 -8.87 5.98
N TYR A 101 -22.63 -9.08 4.81
CA TYR A 101 -23.10 -8.48 3.55
C TYR A 101 -23.82 -9.47 2.64
N PHE A 102 -24.04 -10.73 3.07
CA PHE A 102 -24.76 -11.74 2.29
C PHE A 102 -26.12 -11.22 1.79
N ALA A 103 -26.91 -10.67 2.72
CA ALA A 103 -28.24 -10.16 2.45
C ALA A 103 -28.27 -8.84 1.66
N LYS A 104 -27.12 -8.17 1.48
CA LYS A 104 -27.02 -6.89 0.76
C LYS A 104 -26.84 -7.06 -0.74
N GLY A 105 -26.67 -8.29 -1.22
CA GLY A 105 -26.64 -8.61 -2.64
C GLY A 105 -25.24 -8.65 -3.26
N LYS A 106 -25.19 -9.19 -4.48
CA LYS A 106 -23.96 -9.49 -5.23
C LYS A 106 -23.10 -8.25 -5.48
N ASP A 107 -23.72 -7.08 -5.67
CA ASP A 107 -23.01 -5.85 -6.07
C ASP A 107 -22.13 -5.29 -4.94
N ILE A 108 -22.40 -5.68 -3.68
CA ILE A 108 -21.53 -5.37 -2.53
C ILE A 108 -20.52 -6.49 -2.28
N LEU A 109 -20.96 -7.75 -2.40
CA LEU A 109 -20.11 -8.92 -2.13
C LEU A 109 -18.95 -9.06 -3.12
N ILE A 110 -19.18 -8.78 -4.40
CA ILE A 110 -18.14 -8.93 -5.44
C ILE A 110 -16.97 -7.99 -5.18
N PRO A 111 -17.14 -6.65 -5.01
CA PRO A 111 -16.05 -5.74 -4.63
C PRO A 111 -15.29 -6.19 -3.38
N PHE A 112 -15.99 -6.70 -2.36
CA PHE A 112 -15.37 -7.17 -1.14
C PHE A 112 -14.51 -8.41 -1.35
N ASN A 113 -15.03 -9.42 -2.05
CA ASN A 113 -14.25 -10.62 -2.36
C ASN A 113 -13.04 -10.30 -3.26
N LEU A 114 -13.18 -9.35 -4.19
CA LEU A 114 -12.07 -8.85 -4.99
C LEU A 114 -11.02 -8.11 -4.15
N SER A 115 -11.45 -7.33 -3.15
CA SER A 115 -10.54 -6.65 -2.23
C SER A 115 -9.71 -7.61 -1.39
N ILE A 116 -10.28 -8.77 -1.01
CA ILE A 116 -9.57 -9.83 -0.29
C ILE A 116 -8.47 -10.42 -1.18
N LEU A 117 -8.76 -10.63 -2.46
CA LEU A 117 -7.77 -11.07 -3.43
C LEU A 117 -6.62 -10.06 -3.56
N TYR A 118 -6.92 -8.76 -3.70
CA TYR A 118 -5.89 -7.72 -3.73
C TYR A 118 -5.06 -7.66 -2.46
N LEU A 119 -5.68 -7.83 -1.29
CA LEU A 119 -4.99 -7.88 -0.01
C LEU A 119 -4.00 -9.06 0.06
N ALA A 120 -4.41 -10.23 -0.43
CA ALA A 120 -3.55 -11.40 -0.51
C ALA A 120 -2.36 -11.16 -1.46
N ILE A 121 -2.61 -10.55 -2.62
CA ILE A 121 -1.55 -10.16 -3.58
C ILE A 121 -0.56 -9.20 -2.93
N PHE A 122 -1.03 -8.16 -2.23
CA PHE A 122 -0.16 -7.21 -1.54
C PHE A 122 0.75 -7.90 -0.52
N LEU A 123 0.21 -8.84 0.27
CA LEU A 123 1.01 -9.57 1.25
C LEU A 123 2.07 -10.48 0.60
N LEU A 124 1.73 -11.12 -0.51
CA LEU A 124 2.68 -11.90 -1.30
C LEU A 124 3.80 -11.02 -1.88
N LEU A 125 3.45 -9.86 -2.44
CA LEU A 125 4.43 -8.89 -2.93
C LEU A 125 5.33 -8.37 -1.81
N CYS A 126 4.77 -7.99 -0.66
CA CYS A 126 5.57 -7.58 0.50
C CYS A 126 6.54 -8.68 0.96
N ARG A 127 6.13 -9.95 0.91
CA ARG A 127 7.00 -11.09 1.20
C ARG A 127 8.12 -11.22 0.16
N LEU A 128 7.78 -11.13 -1.12
CA LEU A 128 8.75 -11.21 -2.21
C LEU A 128 9.79 -10.11 -2.09
N CYS A 129 9.37 -8.86 -1.87
CA CYS A 129 10.27 -7.73 -1.63
C CYS A 129 11.20 -7.97 -0.42
N ARG A 130 10.67 -8.51 0.69
CA ARG A 130 11.50 -8.87 1.85
C ARG A 130 12.46 -10.03 1.61
N GLN A 131 12.12 -10.98 0.74
CA GLN A 131 13.03 -12.05 0.36
C GLN A 131 14.11 -11.54 -0.57
N LEU A 132 13.75 -10.73 -1.56
CA LEU A 132 14.70 -10.08 -2.47
C LEU A 132 15.65 -9.15 -1.72
N SER A 133 15.18 -8.42 -0.68
CA SER A 133 16.07 -7.59 0.14
C SER A 133 17.09 -8.37 0.97
N LYS A 134 16.86 -9.68 1.20
CA LYS A 134 17.82 -10.57 1.88
C LYS A 134 18.85 -11.13 0.90
N VAL A 135 18.50 -11.22 -0.38
CA VAL A 135 19.44 -11.56 -1.44
C VAL A 135 20.32 -10.32 -1.65
N LYS A 136 21.57 -10.37 -1.18
CA LYS A 136 22.58 -9.38 -1.55
C LYS A 136 22.93 -9.59 -3.01
N ILE A 137 22.14 -9.04 -3.91
CA ILE A 137 22.53 -8.93 -5.32
C ILE A 137 23.68 -7.94 -5.34
N HIS A 138 24.92 -8.43 -5.50
CA HIS A 138 26.03 -7.54 -5.75
C HIS A 138 25.83 -6.99 -7.16
N ALA A 139 25.76 -5.66 -7.28
CA ALA A 139 25.58 -4.99 -8.55
C ALA A 139 26.66 -5.39 -9.57
N GLN A 140 27.84 -5.85 -9.09
CA GLN A 140 28.91 -6.43 -9.90
C GLN A 140 28.53 -7.72 -10.63
N ASP A 141 27.59 -8.51 -10.10
CA ASP A 141 27.18 -9.78 -10.69
C ASP A 141 26.20 -9.58 -11.86
N TRP A 142 25.55 -8.41 -11.92
CA TRP A 142 24.50 -8.09 -12.89
C TRP A 142 24.91 -7.02 -13.91
N LEU A 143 25.89 -6.18 -13.58
CA LEU A 143 26.37 -5.13 -14.47
C LEU A 143 27.71 -5.52 -15.11
N PRO A 144 27.85 -5.38 -16.44
CA PRO A 144 29.14 -5.48 -17.10
C PRO A 144 30.20 -4.63 -16.38
N PRO A 145 31.44 -5.14 -16.20
CA PRO A 145 32.48 -4.47 -15.41
C PRO A 145 32.74 -3.01 -15.81
N ILE A 146 32.59 -2.71 -17.11
CA ILE A 146 32.78 -1.38 -17.70
C ILE A 146 31.72 -0.40 -17.17
N ILE A 147 30.45 -0.83 -17.09
CA ILE A 147 29.34 0.00 -16.61
C ILE A 147 29.46 0.21 -15.10
N TYR A 148 29.81 -0.84 -14.36
CA TYR A 148 30.04 -0.74 -12.92
C TYR A 148 31.18 0.24 -12.58
N LYS A 149 32.30 0.15 -13.31
CA LYS A 149 33.44 1.05 -13.14
C LYS A 149 33.08 2.49 -13.47
N TYR A 150 32.36 2.71 -14.57
CA TYR A 150 31.87 4.05 -14.94
C TYR A 150 30.94 4.63 -13.87
N ILE A 151 30.03 3.84 -13.29
CA ILE A 151 29.11 4.30 -12.23
C ILE A 151 29.86 4.67 -10.95
N ILE A 152 30.91 3.94 -10.58
CA ILE A 152 31.73 4.25 -9.40
C ILE A 152 32.59 5.50 -9.64
N ASP A 153 33.28 5.55 -10.79
CA ASP A 153 34.19 6.65 -11.13
C ASP A 153 33.42 7.95 -11.40
N SER A 154 32.15 7.86 -11.81
CA SER A 154 31.24 8.99 -12.00
C SER A 154 30.48 9.39 -10.74
N GLN A 155 30.82 8.91 -9.54
CA GLN A 155 30.18 9.37 -8.30
C GLN A 155 30.71 10.76 -7.90
N PRO A 156 29.98 11.87 -8.13
CA PRO A 156 30.33 13.13 -7.49
C PRO A 156 30.26 12.97 -5.97
N LYS A 157 31.10 13.71 -5.23
CA LYS A 157 30.97 13.90 -3.78
C LYS A 157 29.54 14.38 -3.50
N TYR A 158 28.72 13.48 -2.97
CA TYR A 158 27.26 13.61 -2.88
C TYR A 158 26.87 14.76 -1.92
N LYS A 159 26.46 15.92 -2.44
CA LYS A 159 25.59 16.85 -1.70
C LYS A 159 24.17 16.29 -1.80
N GLY A 160 23.65 15.78 -0.68
CA GLY A 160 22.41 15.00 -0.63
C GLY A 160 21.25 15.67 -1.35
N ILE A 161 20.83 15.09 -2.48
CA ILE A 161 19.55 15.41 -3.09
C ILE A 161 18.48 14.82 -2.17
N SER A 162 17.71 15.69 -1.51
CA SER A 162 16.62 15.23 -0.66
C SER A 162 15.51 14.61 -1.53
N PRO A 163 14.85 13.52 -1.10
CA PRO A 163 13.67 13.00 -1.80
C PRO A 163 12.44 13.88 -1.62
N THR A 164 12.49 14.83 -0.68
CA THR A 164 11.40 15.77 -0.35
C THR A 164 10.78 16.46 -1.57
N PRO A 165 11.54 17.10 -2.50
CA PRO A 165 10.97 17.73 -3.69
C PRO A 165 10.14 16.77 -4.54
N PHE A 166 10.61 15.53 -4.75
CA PHE A 166 9.90 14.55 -5.58
C PHE A 166 8.62 14.04 -4.93
N ILE A 167 8.61 13.86 -3.61
CA ILE A 167 7.42 13.50 -2.84
C ILE A 167 6.41 14.65 -2.84
N VAL A 168 6.88 15.90 -2.71
CA VAL A 168 6.02 17.09 -2.76
C VAL A 168 5.42 17.26 -4.15
N THR A 169 6.21 17.09 -5.22
CA THR A 169 5.70 17.11 -6.60
C THR A 169 4.66 16.01 -6.82
N PHE A 170 4.90 14.79 -6.35
CA PHE A 170 3.91 13.71 -6.39
C PHE A 170 2.60 14.11 -5.70
N MET A 171 2.66 14.61 -4.47
CA MET A 171 1.46 15.02 -3.73
C MET A 171 0.70 16.15 -4.43
N ALA A 172 1.41 17.18 -4.91
CA ALA A 172 0.81 18.29 -5.64
C ALA A 172 0.16 17.84 -6.95
N SER A 173 0.86 17.01 -7.74
CA SER A 173 0.33 16.44 -8.98
C SER A 173 -0.91 15.59 -8.74
N MET A 174 -0.97 14.81 -7.65
CA MET A 174 -2.16 14.03 -7.29
C MET A 174 -3.36 14.91 -6.92
N ILE A 175 -3.13 16.02 -6.19
CA ILE A 175 -4.18 16.99 -5.86
C ILE A 175 -4.74 17.63 -7.13
N ILE A 176 -3.87 18.06 -8.04
CA ILE A 176 -4.28 18.66 -9.32
C ILE A 176 -4.97 17.60 -10.19
N CYS A 177 -4.51 16.35 -10.18
CA CYS A 177 -5.14 15.25 -10.91
C CYS A 177 -6.58 15.01 -10.41
N ALA A 178 -6.81 15.09 -9.09
CA ALA A 178 -8.15 15.00 -8.52
C ALA A 178 -9.05 16.16 -8.97
N ILE A 179 -8.53 17.39 -9.02
CA ILE A 179 -9.27 18.56 -9.51
C ILE A 179 -9.61 18.40 -11.00
N LEU A 180 -8.67 17.92 -11.82
CA LEU A 180 -8.89 17.69 -13.25
C LEU A 180 -9.95 16.62 -13.52
N LEU A 181 -10.00 15.56 -12.71
CA LEU A 181 -11.04 14.55 -12.78
C LEU A 181 -12.43 15.10 -12.41
N ILE A 182 -12.52 15.99 -11.43
CA ILE A 182 -13.77 16.69 -11.09
C ILE A 182 -14.25 17.56 -12.27
N SER A 183 -13.32 18.15 -13.02
CA SER A 183 -13.58 18.98 -14.18
C SER A 183 -13.74 18.19 -15.50
N ASN A 184 -13.87 16.86 -15.46
CA ASN A 184 -13.97 15.96 -16.64
C ASN A 184 -12.81 16.09 -17.65
N ALA A 185 -11.64 16.56 -17.22
CA ALA A 185 -10.44 16.68 -18.07
C ALA A 185 -9.58 15.40 -18.01
N GLU A 186 -10.15 14.27 -18.41
CA GLU A 186 -9.58 12.92 -18.21
C GLU A 186 -8.18 12.75 -18.83
N LYS A 187 -7.97 13.21 -20.07
CA LYS A 187 -6.67 13.09 -20.76
C LYS A 187 -5.54 13.87 -20.08
N ALA A 188 -5.87 15.04 -19.52
CA ALA A 188 -4.91 15.86 -18.78
C ALA A 188 -4.59 15.27 -17.41
N ALA A 189 -5.61 14.70 -16.74
CA ALA A 189 -5.44 13.96 -15.50
C ALA A 189 -4.54 12.73 -15.69
N GLU A 190 -4.72 11.98 -16.77
CA GLU A 190 -3.90 10.81 -17.09
C GLU A 190 -2.41 11.16 -17.30
N LEU A 191 -2.14 12.21 -18.09
CA LEU A 191 -0.77 12.69 -18.29
C LEU A 191 -0.12 13.13 -16.95
N LEU A 192 -0.89 13.82 -16.11
CA LEU A 192 -0.41 14.30 -14.82
C LEU A 192 -0.21 13.17 -13.80
N ALA A 193 -1.05 12.13 -13.85
CA ALA A 193 -0.89 10.91 -13.06
C ALA A 193 0.40 10.16 -13.43
N ASN A 194 0.75 10.11 -14.72
CA ASN A 194 2.02 9.55 -15.16
C ASN A 194 3.22 10.34 -14.59
N ILE A 195 3.17 11.69 -14.63
CA ILE A 195 4.20 12.56 -14.04
C ILE A 195 4.31 12.35 -12.52
N ALA A 196 3.17 12.21 -11.84
CA ALA A 196 3.13 11.91 -10.42
C ALA A 196 3.81 10.55 -10.14
N TYR A 197 3.48 9.52 -10.91
CA TYR A 197 4.07 8.19 -10.78
C TYR A 197 5.59 8.21 -10.97
N PHE A 198 6.09 8.91 -12.00
CA PHE A 198 7.53 9.08 -12.22
C PHE A 198 8.21 9.80 -11.06
N SER A 199 7.59 10.87 -10.54
CA SER A 199 8.12 11.61 -9.40
C SER A 199 8.21 10.74 -8.14
N LEU A 200 7.19 9.91 -7.88
CA LEU A 200 7.21 8.96 -6.78
C LEU A 200 8.31 7.90 -6.95
N ALA A 201 8.45 7.33 -8.15
CA ALA A 201 9.47 6.33 -8.44
C ALA A 201 10.89 6.88 -8.21
N ILE A 202 11.15 8.13 -8.63
CA ILE A 202 12.43 8.80 -8.40
C ILE A 202 12.64 9.08 -6.91
N GLY A 203 11.65 9.64 -6.21
CA GLY A 203 11.74 9.95 -4.78
C GLY A 203 11.98 8.71 -3.93
N VAL A 204 11.26 7.63 -4.18
CA VAL A 204 11.46 6.33 -3.50
C VAL A 204 12.80 5.72 -3.87
N GLY A 205 13.23 5.81 -5.14
CA GLY A 205 14.54 5.34 -5.58
C GLY A 205 15.70 6.03 -4.85
N ILE A 206 15.61 7.36 -4.67
CA ILE A 206 16.59 8.16 -3.92
C ILE A 206 16.60 7.75 -2.44
N GLU A 207 15.43 7.59 -1.81
CA GLU A 207 15.34 7.19 -0.39
C GLU A 207 15.86 5.77 -0.15
N LEU A 208 15.59 4.84 -1.07
CA LEU A 208 16.09 3.47 -1.03
C LEU A 208 17.62 3.44 -1.19
N PHE A 209 18.16 4.22 -2.13
CA PHE A 209 19.59 4.38 -2.33
C PHE A 209 20.28 4.98 -1.08
N ARG A 210 19.67 6.00 -0.48
CA ARG A 210 20.16 6.63 0.75
C ARG A 210 20.17 5.65 1.93
N SER A 211 19.09 4.88 2.10
CA SER A 211 18.97 3.88 3.17
C SER A 211 20.02 2.78 3.06
N ILE A 212 20.31 2.32 1.84
CA ILE A 212 21.36 1.33 1.56
C ILE A 212 22.75 1.89 1.86
N LYS A 213 23.01 3.17 1.53
CA LYS A 213 24.31 3.83 1.75
C LYS A 213 24.57 4.17 3.22
N CYS A 214 23.57 4.70 3.94
CA CYS A 214 23.69 4.99 5.38
C CYS A 214 23.87 3.70 6.21
N SER A 215 23.17 2.62 5.88
CA SER A 215 23.36 1.31 6.54
C SER A 215 24.78 0.73 6.38
N LYS A 216 25.58 1.25 5.43
CA LYS A 216 26.96 0.84 5.16
C LYS A 216 27.99 1.66 5.95
N ASN A 217 27.61 2.82 6.48
CA ASN A 217 28.48 3.70 7.29
C ASN A 217 28.32 3.50 8.80
N ASP A 218 27.29 2.76 9.24
CA ASP A 218 27.04 2.39 10.65
C ASP A 218 27.62 1.00 11.03
N LYS A 219 28.55 0.47 10.23
CA LYS A 219 29.35 -0.72 10.49
C LYS A 219 30.83 -0.39 10.36
#